data_AF-A0A6M1SQN4-F1
#
_entry.id   AF-A0A6M1SQN4-F1
#
_cell.length_a   1.000
_cell.length_b   1.000
_cell.length_c   1.000
_cell.angle_alpha   90.00
_cell.angle_beta   90.00
_cell.angle_gamma   90.00
#
_symmetry.space_group_name_H-M   'P 1'
#
loop_
_entity.id
_entity.type
_entity.pdbx_description
1 polymer ?
#
loop_
_entity_poly.entity_id
_entity_poly.type
_entity_poly.pdbx_seq_one_letter_code
_entity_poly.pdbx_strand_id
1 'polypeptide(L)'
;MKYILSLSLMLFFISCSSGTPENLSERIDQLIAEDKYEQALNLLDDANPSETEADIDRLKEKTYLNYGIYLEYRGPEGSTMRNRMTSALEQYIAVLKINPENQKARSEIDQIMNIYSTMPDKSPGQDIVSQLNELGFNY
;
A
#
# COMPACT_ATOMS: atom_id res chain seq x y z
N MET A 1 44.76 -34.20 -17.83
CA MET A 1 43.63 -33.93 -16.90
C MET A 1 43.55 -32.42 -16.72
N LYS A 2 42.38 -31.82 -16.98
CA LYS A 2 42.17 -30.37 -17.04
C LYS A 2 42.04 -29.80 -15.62
N TYR A 3 42.79 -28.74 -15.34
CA TYR A 3 42.74 -27.99 -14.08
C TYR A 3 41.39 -27.29 -13.93
N ILE A 4 40.75 -27.49 -12.78
CA ILE A 4 39.49 -26.86 -12.38
C ILE A 4 39.80 -25.42 -11.96
N LEU A 5 39.39 -24.45 -12.77
CA LEU A 5 39.46 -23.03 -12.41
C LEU A 5 38.19 -22.67 -11.62
N SER A 6 38.32 -22.68 -10.30
CA SER A 6 37.31 -22.18 -9.37
C SER A 6 37.24 -20.66 -9.45
N LEU A 7 36.19 -20.12 -10.06
CA LEU A 7 35.91 -18.68 -10.01
C LEU A 7 34.91 -18.43 -8.88
N SER A 8 35.44 -17.94 -7.75
CA SER A 8 34.66 -17.42 -6.63
C SER A 8 33.72 -16.32 -7.12
N LEU A 9 32.42 -16.63 -7.18
CA LEU A 9 31.37 -15.64 -7.29
C LEU A 9 31.22 -14.98 -5.91
N MET A 10 31.83 -13.81 -5.73
CA MET A 10 31.56 -12.96 -4.57
C MET A 10 30.09 -12.58 -4.58
N LEU A 11 29.30 -13.28 -3.77
CA LEU A 11 27.99 -12.85 -3.33
C LEU A 11 28.19 -11.59 -2.49
N PHE A 12 27.89 -10.43 -3.07
CA PHE A 12 27.68 -9.21 -2.31
C PHE A 12 26.44 -9.40 -1.44
N PHE A 13 26.63 -9.97 -0.25
CA PHE A 13 25.72 -9.76 0.87
C PHE A 13 25.87 -8.30 1.29
N ILE A 14 25.13 -7.40 0.63
CA ILE A 14 24.83 -6.10 1.23
C ILE A 14 23.93 -6.43 2.42
N SER A 15 24.58 -6.55 3.59
CA SER A 15 23.93 -6.57 4.88
C SER A 15 23.00 -5.36 4.93
N CYS A 16 21.69 -5.58 4.94
CA CYS A 16 20.74 -4.53 5.29
C CYS A 16 21.14 -4.02 6.67
N SER A 17 21.52 -2.75 6.74
CA SER A 17 21.54 -2.02 8.00
C SER A 17 20.15 -2.13 8.60
N SER A 18 20.03 -2.84 9.72
CA SER A 18 18.78 -3.24 10.38
C SER A 18 18.13 -2.10 11.17
N GLY A 19 18.28 -0.86 10.71
CA GLY A 19 17.83 0.35 11.41
C GLY A 19 16.91 1.18 10.54
N THR A 20 16.07 1.96 11.20
CA THR A 20 15.17 2.92 10.55
C THR A 20 16.01 3.91 9.73
N PRO A 21 15.70 4.13 8.43
CA PRO A 21 16.42 5.12 7.64
C PRO A 21 16.33 6.51 8.26
N GLU A 22 17.48 7.21 8.36
CA GLU A 22 17.56 8.57 8.92
C GLU A 22 16.59 9.54 8.23
N ASN A 23 16.48 9.46 6.90
CA ASN A 23 15.54 10.24 6.08
C ASN A 23 14.30 9.44 5.67
N LEU A 24 13.64 8.77 6.64
CA LEU A 24 12.49 7.89 6.38
C LEU A 24 11.42 8.56 5.50
N SER A 25 11.01 9.80 5.82
CA SER A 25 9.98 10.51 5.04
C SER A 25 10.36 10.69 3.57
N GLU A 26 11.60 11.10 3.27
CA GLU A 26 12.04 11.28 1.88
C GLU A 26 12.10 9.94 1.15
N ARG A 27 12.55 8.88 1.85
CA ARG A 27 12.60 7.54 1.28
C ARG A 27 11.21 7.02 0.92
N ILE A 28 10.21 7.25 1.77
CA ILE A 28 8.82 6.89 1.50
C ILE A 28 8.27 7.67 0.30
N ASP A 29 8.57 8.96 0.22
CA ASP A 29 8.14 9.80 -0.91
C ASP A 29 8.71 9.31 -2.25
N GLN A 30 9.99 8.91 -2.26
CA GLN A 30 10.61 8.29 -3.43
C GLN A 30 9.92 6.98 -3.83
N LEU A 31 9.65 6.10 -2.85
CA LEU A 31 8.99 4.82 -3.11
C LEU A 31 7.56 5.01 -3.64
N ILE A 32 6.82 5.98 -3.12
CA ILE A 32 5.49 6.36 -3.63
C ILE A 32 5.60 6.86 -5.08
N ALA A 33 6.56 7.74 -5.38
CA ALA A 33 6.76 8.28 -6.73
C ALA A 33 7.14 7.19 -7.75
N GLU A 34 7.77 6.11 -7.29
CA GLU A 34 8.14 4.94 -8.09
C GLU A 34 7.04 3.85 -8.12
N ASP A 35 5.85 4.13 -7.58
CA ASP A 35 4.73 3.17 -7.42
C ASP A 35 5.10 1.90 -6.61
N LYS A 36 6.13 1.98 -5.74
CA LYS A 36 6.62 0.89 -4.88
C LYS A 36 5.94 0.87 -3.51
N TYR A 37 4.61 0.85 -3.51
CA TYR A 37 3.79 0.99 -2.30
C TYR A 37 4.02 -0.12 -1.26
N GLU A 38 4.10 -1.39 -1.69
CA GLU A 38 4.35 -2.51 -0.76
C GLU A 38 5.71 -2.40 -0.07
N GLN A 39 6.74 -1.95 -0.80
CA GLN A 39 8.06 -1.72 -0.21
C GLN A 39 8.04 -0.56 0.79
N ALA A 40 7.29 0.51 0.48
CA ALA A 40 7.11 1.64 1.40
C ALA A 40 6.39 1.20 2.67
N LEU A 41 5.32 0.41 2.56
CA LEU A 41 4.57 -0.11 3.70
C LEU A 41 5.41 -1.05 4.57
N ASN A 42 6.13 -2.00 3.97
CA ASN A 42 7.04 -2.88 4.72
C ASN A 42 8.09 -2.07 5.48
N LEU A 43 8.68 -1.04 4.84
CA LEU A 43 9.64 -0.17 5.50
C LEU A 43 9.03 0.61 6.67
N LEU A 44 7.78 1.05 6.56
CA LEU A 44 7.04 1.73 7.62
C LEU A 44 6.58 0.80 8.74
N ASP A 45 6.33 -0.47 8.43
CA ASP A 45 5.98 -1.49 9.42
C ASP A 45 7.19 -1.92 10.25
N ASP A 46 8.37 -1.95 9.63
CA ASP A 46 9.64 -2.30 10.29
C ASP A 46 10.32 -1.09 10.97
N ALA A 47 9.85 0.14 10.72
CA ALA A 47 10.43 1.35 11.29
C ALA A 47 10.25 1.41 12.81
N ASN A 48 11.33 1.75 13.51
CA ASN A 48 11.33 1.97 14.95
C ASN A 48 11.09 3.47 15.26
N PRO A 49 9.97 3.82 15.93
CA PRO A 49 9.67 5.22 16.29
C PRO A 49 10.74 5.89 17.16
N SER A 50 11.59 5.14 17.87
CA SER A 50 12.66 5.73 18.68
C SER A 50 13.90 6.14 17.86
N GLU A 51 13.96 5.75 16.58
CA GLU A 51 15.10 6.00 15.69
C GLU A 51 14.81 7.08 14.64
N THR A 52 13.61 7.65 14.65
CA THR A 52 13.19 8.67 13.69
C THR A 52 12.23 9.66 14.33
N GLU A 53 12.32 10.93 13.91
CA GLU A 53 11.34 11.98 14.26
C GLU A 53 10.15 11.99 13.29
N ALA A 54 10.15 11.11 12.29
CA ALA A 54 9.06 11.03 11.32
C ALA A 54 7.77 10.50 11.95
N ASP A 55 6.65 11.10 11.59
CA ASP A 55 5.33 10.61 11.95
C ASP A 55 4.98 9.37 11.09
N ILE A 56 5.25 8.18 11.63
CA ILE A 56 5.07 6.91 10.93
C ILE A 56 3.60 6.69 10.54
N ASP A 57 2.64 7.02 11.41
CA ASP A 57 1.21 6.85 11.12
C ASP A 57 0.78 7.76 9.98
N ARG A 58 1.24 9.02 9.97
CA ARG A 58 1.02 9.95 8.86
C ARG A 58 1.61 9.45 7.55
N LEU A 59 2.81 8.84 7.58
CA LEU A 59 3.44 8.25 6.40
C LEU A 59 2.69 7.00 5.91
N LYS A 60 2.18 6.15 6.81
CA LYS A 60 1.33 5.01 6.46
C LYS A 60 0.01 5.49 5.83
N GLU A 61 -0.65 6.45 6.45
CA GLU A 61 -1.88 7.08 5.91
C GLU A 61 -1.65 7.58 4.47
N LYS A 62 -0.58 8.35 4.24
CA LYS A 62 -0.18 8.83 2.91
C LYS A 62 0.06 7.68 1.94
N THR A 63 0.79 6.66 2.37
CA THR A 63 1.18 5.52 1.52
C THR A 63 -0.04 4.70 1.10
N TYR A 64 -0.92 4.33 2.04
CA TYR A 64 -2.16 3.63 1.74
C TYR A 64 -3.06 4.43 0.81
N LEU A 65 -3.19 5.75 1.04
CA LEU A 65 -4.02 6.60 0.19
C LEU A 65 -3.52 6.62 -1.26
N ASN A 66 -2.22 6.83 -1.46
CA ASN A 66 -1.66 6.84 -2.82
C ASN A 66 -1.71 5.45 -3.46
N TYR A 67 -1.56 4.39 -2.66
CA TYR A 67 -1.67 3.03 -3.17
C TYR A 67 -3.08 2.71 -3.65
N GLY A 68 -4.11 3.08 -2.88
CA GLY A 68 -5.51 2.94 -3.29
C GLY A 68 -5.79 3.67 -4.61
N ILE A 69 -5.32 4.92 -4.73
CA ILE A 69 -5.46 5.72 -5.97
C ILE A 69 -4.75 5.04 -7.14
N TYR A 70 -3.52 4.56 -6.94
CA TYR A 70 -2.81 3.82 -7.98
C TYR A 70 -3.61 2.61 -8.45
N LEU A 71 -4.09 1.78 -7.51
CA LEU A 71 -4.84 0.56 -7.80
C LEU A 71 -6.11 0.88 -8.58
N GLU A 72 -6.89 1.85 -8.13
CA GLU A 72 -8.17 2.24 -8.74
C GLU A 72 -8.01 2.66 -10.21
N TYR A 73 -7.06 3.55 -10.49
CA TYR A 73 -6.94 4.15 -11.82
C TYR A 73 -5.99 3.40 -12.75
N ARG A 74 -4.84 2.93 -12.25
CA ARG A 74 -3.76 2.32 -13.05
C ARG A 74 -3.62 0.83 -12.75
N GLY A 75 -3.25 0.49 -11.52
CA GLY A 75 -2.98 -0.85 -11.04
C GLY A 75 -1.90 -1.60 -11.84
N PRO A 76 -1.59 -2.84 -11.44
CA PRO A 76 -0.64 -3.68 -12.15
C PRO A 76 -1.17 -4.07 -13.54
N GLU A 77 -0.24 -4.31 -14.48
CA GLU A 77 -0.59 -4.80 -15.81
C GLU A 77 -1.37 -6.13 -15.74
N GLY A 78 -2.41 -6.26 -16.57
CA GLY A 78 -3.24 -7.46 -16.63
C GLY A 78 -4.25 -7.62 -15.48
N SER A 79 -4.28 -6.71 -14.51
CA SER A 79 -5.30 -6.72 -13.46
C SER A 79 -6.68 -6.30 -13.98
N THR A 80 -7.74 -6.94 -13.46
CA THR A 80 -9.11 -6.58 -13.83
C THR A 80 -9.58 -5.36 -13.04
N MET A 81 -10.51 -4.59 -13.59
CA MET A 81 -11.16 -3.48 -12.88
C MET A 81 -11.70 -3.91 -11.51
N ARG A 82 -12.37 -5.08 -11.44
CA ARG A 82 -12.92 -5.60 -10.19
C ARG A 82 -11.82 -5.79 -9.14
N ASN A 83 -10.75 -6.50 -9.49
CA ASN A 83 -9.66 -6.78 -8.56
C ASN A 83 -9.00 -5.49 -8.09
N ARG A 84 -8.70 -4.59 -9.04
CA ARG A 84 -8.11 -3.28 -8.75
C ARG A 84 -8.95 -2.47 -7.75
N MET A 85 -10.24 -2.32 -8.01
CA MET A 85 -11.14 -1.56 -7.14
C MET A 85 -11.36 -2.22 -5.78
N THR A 86 -11.43 -3.56 -5.72
CA THR A 86 -11.51 -4.26 -4.43
C THR A 86 -10.23 -4.04 -3.61
N SER A 87 -9.05 -4.16 -4.23
CA SER A 87 -7.78 -3.87 -3.54
C SER A 87 -7.63 -2.40 -3.17
N ALA A 88 -8.18 -1.47 -3.96
CA ALA A 88 -8.19 -0.05 -3.62
C ALA A 88 -9.05 0.22 -2.37
N LEU A 89 -10.23 -0.41 -2.26
CA LEU A 89 -11.08 -0.33 -1.06
C LEU A 89 -10.33 -0.80 0.19
N GLU A 90 -9.57 -1.90 0.11
CA GLU A 90 -8.73 -2.37 1.22
C GLU A 90 -7.75 -1.29 1.70
N GLN A 91 -7.11 -0.58 0.76
CA GLN A 91 -6.17 0.49 1.12
C GLN A 91 -6.89 1.69 1.72
N TYR A 92 -8.03 2.11 1.16
CA TYR A 92 -8.79 3.23 1.72
C TYR A 92 -9.37 2.89 3.11
N ILE A 93 -9.77 1.65 3.35
CA ILE A 93 -10.13 1.17 4.69
C ILE A 93 -8.94 1.31 5.65
N ALA A 94 -7.74 0.94 5.22
CA ALA A 94 -6.53 1.13 6.03
C ALA A 94 -6.26 2.61 6.34
N VAL A 95 -6.47 3.52 5.38
CA VAL A 95 -6.42 4.98 5.62
C VAL A 95 -7.39 5.38 6.72
N LEU A 96 -8.65 4.93 6.65
CA LEU A 96 -9.68 5.31 7.62
C LEU A 96 -9.48 4.68 9.01
N LYS A 97 -8.76 3.55 9.10
CA LYS A 97 -8.33 2.99 10.39
C LYS A 97 -7.29 3.86 11.09
N ILE A 98 -6.46 4.60 10.33
CA ILE A 98 -5.46 5.54 10.86
C ILE A 98 -6.10 6.91 11.11
N ASN A 99 -6.82 7.43 10.11
CA ASN A 99 -7.50 8.71 10.14
C ASN A 99 -8.96 8.58 9.67
N PRO A 100 -9.91 8.36 10.59
CA PRO A 100 -11.34 8.17 10.26
C PRO A 100 -11.97 9.34 9.50
N GLU A 101 -11.39 10.54 9.58
CA GLU A 101 -11.93 11.75 8.98
C GLU A 101 -11.30 12.08 7.61
N ASN A 102 -10.47 11.18 7.05
CA ASN A 102 -9.82 11.40 5.76
C ASN A 102 -10.85 11.47 4.61
N GLN A 103 -11.22 12.70 4.25
CA GLN A 103 -12.26 12.98 3.26
C GLN A 103 -11.95 12.41 1.87
N LYS A 104 -10.67 12.34 1.48
CA LYS A 104 -10.28 11.79 0.19
C LYS A 104 -10.55 10.29 0.13
N ALA A 105 -10.11 9.53 1.13
CA ALA A 105 -10.38 8.09 1.21
C ALA A 105 -11.90 7.80 1.24
N ARG A 106 -12.68 8.59 1.98
CA ARG A 106 -14.14 8.45 2.00
C ARG A 106 -14.76 8.67 0.62
N SER A 107 -14.34 9.74 -0.07
CA SER A 107 -14.87 10.06 -1.40
C SER A 107 -14.53 9.00 -2.44
N GLU A 108 -13.32 8.42 -2.41
CA GLU A 108 -12.95 7.34 -3.34
C GLU A 108 -13.68 6.03 -3.03
N ILE A 109 -13.91 5.71 -1.75
CA ILE A 109 -14.78 4.59 -1.36
C ILE A 109 -16.18 4.79 -1.95
N ASP A 110 -16.79 5.96 -1.74
CA ASP A 110 -18.13 6.26 -2.29
C ASP A 110 -18.15 6.12 -3.82
N GLN A 111 -17.11 6.60 -4.51
CA GLN A 111 -16.98 6.46 -5.96
C GLN A 111 -16.96 4.98 -6.40
N ILE A 112 -16.12 4.16 -5.77
CA ILE A 112 -16.04 2.73 -6.10
C ILE A 112 -17.36 2.01 -5.78
N MET A 113 -17.97 2.29 -4.62
CA MET A 113 -19.23 1.65 -4.24
C MET A 113 -20.39 2.05 -5.17
N ASN A 114 -20.42 3.30 -5.63
CA ASN A 114 -21.35 3.75 -6.67
C ASN A 114 -21.14 2.98 -7.99
N ILE A 115 -19.90 2.74 -8.41
CA ILE A 115 -19.63 1.90 -9.60
C ILE A 115 -20.19 0.49 -9.40
N TYR A 116 -19.92 -0.14 -8.25
CA TYR A 116 -20.42 -1.49 -7.95
C TYR A 116 -21.94 -1.58 -7.87
N SER A 117 -22.63 -0.53 -7.41
CA SER A 117 -24.09 -0.47 -7.44
C SER A 117 -24.68 -0.61 -8.86
N THR A 118 -23.91 -0.22 -9.89
CA THR A 118 -24.30 -0.37 -11.30
C THR A 118 -23.91 -1.73 -11.90
N MET A 119 -23.04 -2.48 -11.22
CA MET A 119 -22.55 -3.81 -11.62
C MET A 119 -22.53 -4.78 -10.42
N PRO A 120 -23.70 -5.20 -9.90
CA PRO A 120 -23.78 -5.93 -8.63
C PRO A 120 -23.02 -7.27 -8.64
N ASP A 121 -22.90 -7.91 -9.80
CA ASP A 121 -22.11 -9.13 -10.02
C ASP A 121 -20.60 -8.93 -9.78
N LYS A 122 -20.14 -7.67 -9.80
CA LYS A 122 -18.74 -7.30 -9.57
C LYS A 122 -18.47 -6.74 -8.19
N SER A 123 -19.48 -6.67 -7.32
CA SER A 123 -19.35 -6.19 -5.94
C SER A 123 -18.16 -6.83 -5.19
N PRO A 124 -17.59 -6.12 -4.21
CA PRO A 124 -16.47 -6.65 -3.43
C PRO A 124 -16.95 -7.79 -2.52
N GLY A 125 -16.01 -8.50 -1.90
CA GLY A 125 -16.32 -9.57 -0.95
C GLY A 125 -17.10 -9.07 0.28
N GLN A 126 -17.81 -9.98 0.95
CA GLN A 126 -18.61 -9.65 2.14
C GLN A 126 -17.76 -9.14 3.31
N ASP A 127 -16.49 -9.53 3.35
CA ASP A 127 -15.49 -9.06 4.31
C ASP A 127 -15.18 -7.57 4.14
N ILE A 128 -15.05 -7.10 2.89
CA ILE A 128 -14.87 -5.68 2.58
C ILE A 128 -16.14 -4.90 2.88
N VAL A 129 -17.30 -5.41 2.46
CA VAL A 129 -18.60 -4.78 2.74
C VAL A 129 -18.82 -4.63 4.25
N SER A 130 -18.49 -5.65 5.05
CA SER A 130 -18.64 -5.59 6.51
C SER A 130 -17.75 -4.51 7.13
N GLN A 131 -16.48 -4.43 6.71
CA GLN A 131 -15.57 -3.38 7.18
C GLN A 131 -16.03 -1.97 6.77
N LEU A 132 -16.58 -1.82 5.56
CA LEU A 132 -17.14 -0.54 5.09
C LEU A 132 -18.37 -0.13 5.91
N ASN A 133 -19.25 -1.08 6.24
CA ASN A 133 -20.39 -0.83 7.11
C ASN A 133 -19.96 -0.35 8.51
N GLU A 134 -18.92 -0.95 9.10
CA GLU A 134 -18.34 -0.53 10.38
C GLU A 134 -17.81 0.92 10.34
N LEU A 135 -17.34 1.37 9.17
CA LEU A 135 -16.84 2.72 8.92
C LEU A 135 -17.93 3.73 8.50
N GLY A 136 -19.19 3.29 8.47
CA GLY A 136 -20.37 4.12 8.20
C GLY A 136 -20.79 4.20 6.73
N PHE A 137 -20.22 3.36 5.85
CA PHE A 137 -20.65 3.28 4.46
C PHE A 137 -21.73 2.20 4.33
N ASN A 138 -22.97 2.60 4.02
CA ASN A 138 -24.06 1.66 3.82
C ASN A 138 -24.13 1.29 2.34
N TYR A 139 -23.93 0.00 2.03
CA TYR A 139 -24.05 -0.58 0.70
C TYR A 139 -25.29 -1.47 0.56
#